data_AF-A0A6B8JP66-F1
#
_entry.id   AF-A0A6B8JP66-F1
#
_cell.length_a   1.000
_cell.length_b   1.000
_cell.length_c   1.000
_cell.angle_alpha   90.00
_cell.angle_beta   90.00
_cell.angle_gamma   90.00
#
_symmetry.space_group_name_H-M   'P 1'
#
loop_
_entity.id
_entity.type
_entity.pdbx_description
1 polymer ?
#
loop_
_entity_poly.entity_id
_entity_poly.type
_entity_poly.pdbx_seq_one_letter_code
_entity_poly.pdbx_strand_id
1 'polypeptide(L)'
;MKALKALLSIATAALLCGVAVGAAAQQMEPYGDHEVHYSAIPTGLLTDQVAQARGIVRSRSKALLLVTILENGEPVTGAVQASVWASNDDDPTDIPMRQVRENGWVSYIGTFDFESGQSRNFAVSANPHGREGPFELTFRQALQNPD
;
A
#
# COMPACT_ATOMS: atom_id res chain seq x y z
N MET A 1 -35.87 1.50 50.42
CA MET A 1 -36.38 2.76 49.84
C MET A 1 -35.38 3.87 50.18
N LYS A 2 -34.79 4.49 49.15
CA LYS A 2 -34.26 5.89 49.03
C LYS A 2 -33.46 6.43 50.24
N ALA A 3 -32.26 7.00 50.14
CA ALA A 3 -31.40 7.42 49.04
C ALA A 3 -30.06 7.89 49.67
N LEU A 4 -29.14 8.30 48.80
CA LEU A 4 -28.14 9.35 49.06
C LEU A 4 -26.76 8.89 49.56
N LYS A 5 -25.91 8.56 48.59
CA LYS A 5 -24.54 9.09 48.46
C LYS A 5 -24.17 9.05 46.98
N ALA A 6 -24.81 9.94 46.22
CA ALA A 6 -24.44 10.28 44.86
C ALA A 6 -23.34 11.34 44.94
N LEU A 7 -22.09 10.91 44.90
CA LEU A 7 -20.92 11.76 44.69
C LEU A 7 -19.70 10.84 44.60
N LEU A 8 -19.34 10.48 43.36
CA LEU A 8 -17.98 10.46 42.82
C LEU A 8 -17.99 9.64 41.54
N SER A 9 -17.32 10.18 40.52
CA SER A 9 -16.73 9.44 39.40
C SER A 9 -17.71 8.99 38.31
N ILE A 10 -17.66 9.39 37.04
CA ILE A 10 -16.60 9.99 36.23
C ILE A 10 -17.33 10.67 35.06
N ALA A 11 -17.17 11.98 34.93
CA ALA A 11 -17.40 12.68 33.67
C ALA A 11 -16.21 12.39 32.75
N THR A 12 -16.30 11.35 31.90
CA THR A 12 -15.36 11.16 30.79
C THR A 12 -16.06 10.39 29.66
N ALA A 13 -17.17 10.93 29.16
CA ALA A 13 -17.62 10.66 27.80
C ALA A 13 -17.04 11.73 26.87
N ALA A 14 -15.71 11.81 26.83
CA ALA A 14 -14.99 12.73 25.96
C ALA A 14 -14.14 11.92 24.99
N LEU A 15 -14.69 11.75 23.80
CA LEU A 15 -13.95 11.85 22.55
C LEU A 15 -12.77 10.87 22.36
N LEU A 16 -13.10 9.58 22.24
CA LEU A 16 -12.30 8.66 21.41
C LEU A 16 -12.76 8.78 19.94
N CYS A 17 -12.75 10.00 19.39
CA CYS A 17 -12.53 10.15 17.96
C CYS A 17 -11.03 9.97 17.75
N GLY A 18 -10.58 8.71 17.84
CA GLY A 18 -9.25 8.35 17.38
C GLY A 18 -9.15 8.82 15.94
N VAL A 19 -8.31 9.82 15.71
CA VAL A 19 -7.91 10.23 14.38
C VAL A 19 -7.37 8.96 13.75
N ALA A 20 -8.09 8.41 12.77
CA ALA A 20 -7.57 7.34 11.94
C ALA A 20 -6.40 7.95 11.16
N VAL A 21 -5.22 7.93 11.77
CA VAL A 21 -3.97 8.18 11.07
C VAL A 21 -3.92 7.10 10.02
N GLY A 22 -4.15 7.47 8.76
CA GLY A 22 -4.20 6.56 7.64
C GLY A 22 -2.86 5.87 7.49
N ALA A 23 -2.68 4.74 8.19
CA ALA A 23 -1.64 3.79 7.86
C ALA A 23 -1.95 3.32 6.43
N ALA A 24 -0.95 3.34 5.55
CA ALA A 24 -1.05 2.70 4.24
C ALA A 24 -1.24 1.20 4.48
N ALA A 25 -2.49 0.77 4.56
CA ALA A 25 -2.83 -0.62 4.80
C ALA A 25 -2.48 -1.43 3.56
N GLN A 26 -1.76 -2.53 3.73
CA GLN A 26 -1.54 -3.50 2.66
C GLN A 26 -2.89 -4.11 2.27
N GLN A 27 -3.17 -4.13 0.98
CA GLN A 27 -4.38 -4.71 0.40
C GLN A 27 -4.06 -6.05 -0.28
N MET A 28 -5.08 -6.85 -0.56
CA MET A 28 -4.94 -8.12 -1.28
C MET A 28 -6.15 -8.38 -2.19
N GLU A 29 -5.92 -9.07 -3.29
CA GLU A 29 -6.97 -9.57 -4.19
C GLU A 29 -6.73 -11.05 -4.53
N PRO A 30 -7.69 -11.95 -4.28
CA PRO A 30 -7.53 -13.39 -4.52
C PRO A 30 -7.84 -13.80 -5.97
N TYR A 31 -7.10 -14.79 -6.47
CA TYR A 31 -7.23 -15.41 -7.79
C TYR A 31 -7.04 -16.93 -7.68
N GLY A 32 -8.08 -17.65 -7.26
CA GLY A 32 -7.99 -19.08 -7.00
C GLY A 32 -7.00 -19.37 -5.87
N ASP A 33 -5.97 -20.16 -6.15
CA ASP A 33 -4.89 -20.48 -5.19
C ASP A 33 -3.85 -19.36 -5.04
N HIS A 34 -3.99 -18.27 -5.82
CA HIS A 34 -3.07 -17.13 -5.80
C HIS A 34 -3.68 -15.93 -5.08
N GLU A 35 -2.82 -15.08 -4.54
CA GLU A 35 -3.20 -13.80 -3.93
C GLU A 35 -2.22 -12.71 -4.39
N VAL A 36 -2.74 -11.58 -4.88
CA VAL A 36 -1.90 -10.42 -5.20
C VAL A 36 -2.03 -9.41 -4.08
N HIS A 37 -0.95 -9.25 -3.31
CA HIS A 37 -0.85 -8.23 -2.27
C HIS A 37 -0.25 -6.95 -2.86
N TYR A 38 -0.84 -5.82 -2.56
CA TYR A 38 -0.39 -4.53 -3.07
C TYR A 38 -0.50 -3.42 -2.04
N SER A 39 0.36 -2.42 -2.17
CA SER A 39 0.29 -1.18 -1.37
C SER A 39 1.04 -0.06 -2.07
N ALA A 40 0.57 1.18 -1.92
CA ALA A 40 1.32 2.37 -2.29
C ALA A 40 1.71 3.15 -1.03
N ILE A 41 2.97 3.57 -0.90
CA ILE A 41 3.49 4.24 0.30
C ILE A 41 4.40 5.41 -0.11
N PRO A 42 4.22 6.64 0.41
CA PRO A 42 5.18 7.72 0.24
C PRO A 42 6.59 7.32 0.70
N THR A 43 7.60 7.57 -0.13
CA THR A 43 8.98 7.15 0.17
C THR A 43 9.60 7.92 1.34
N GLY A 44 9.10 9.12 1.64
CA GLY A 44 9.50 9.90 2.81
C GLY A 44 9.24 9.19 4.14
N LEU A 45 8.23 8.31 4.18
CA LEU A 45 7.86 7.49 5.34
C LEU A 45 8.75 6.27 5.57
N LEU A 46 9.56 5.88 4.58
CA LEU A 46 10.49 4.77 4.75
C LEU A 46 11.59 5.13 5.74
N THR A 47 12.03 4.16 6.54
CA THR A 47 13.26 4.31 7.32
C THR A 47 14.46 4.33 6.37
N ASP A 48 15.58 4.93 6.81
CA ASP A 48 16.81 4.94 6.02
C ASP A 48 17.29 3.53 5.68
N GLN A 49 17.17 2.61 6.63
CA GLN A 49 17.55 1.20 6.44
C GLN A 49 16.74 0.54 5.33
N VAL A 50 15.40 0.68 5.34
CA VAL A 50 14.52 0.06 4.32
C VAL A 50 14.76 0.69 2.95
N ALA A 51 14.90 2.02 2.91
CA ALA A 51 15.17 2.74 1.68
C ALA A 51 16.51 2.30 1.05
N GLN A 52 17.57 2.20 1.85
CA GLN A 52 18.89 1.73 1.39
C GLN A 52 18.85 0.27 0.95
N ALA A 53 18.28 -0.63 1.76
CA ALA A 53 18.21 -2.06 1.46
C ALA A 53 17.50 -2.34 0.12
N ARG A 54 16.52 -1.49 -0.23
CA ARG A 54 15.75 -1.62 -1.47
C ARG A 54 16.22 -0.70 -2.59
N GLY A 55 17.23 0.15 -2.38
CA GLY A 55 17.71 1.11 -3.38
C GLY A 55 16.65 2.15 -3.76
N ILE A 56 15.91 2.67 -2.76
CA ILE A 56 14.85 3.66 -2.92
C ILE A 56 15.35 5.00 -2.40
N VAL A 57 15.16 6.06 -3.17
CA VAL A 57 15.42 7.43 -2.72
C VAL A 57 14.23 7.92 -1.91
N ARG A 58 14.47 8.36 -0.67
CA ARG A 58 13.45 9.00 0.17
C ARG A 58 13.18 10.40 -0.35
N SER A 59 11.92 10.71 -0.69
CA SER A 59 11.51 12.04 -1.17
C SER A 59 10.09 12.37 -0.73
N ARG A 60 9.82 13.68 -0.54
CA ARG A 60 8.48 14.22 -0.29
C ARG A 60 7.55 14.16 -1.52
N SER A 61 8.09 13.90 -2.70
CA SER A 61 7.33 13.83 -3.97
C SER A 61 7.35 12.46 -4.65
N LYS A 62 7.99 11.45 -4.04
CA LYS A 62 8.03 10.09 -4.58
C LYS A 62 7.24 9.13 -3.70
N ALA A 63 6.48 8.25 -4.33
CA ALA A 63 5.84 7.11 -3.70
C ALA A 63 6.39 5.80 -4.26
N LEU A 64 6.22 4.74 -3.49
CA LEU A 64 6.59 3.36 -3.78
C LEU A 64 5.31 2.56 -3.99
N LEU A 65 5.17 1.89 -5.13
CA LEU A 65 4.23 0.79 -5.31
C LEU A 65 4.96 -0.51 -4.96
N LEU A 66 4.37 -1.31 -4.07
CA LEU A 66 4.84 -2.64 -3.69
C LEU A 66 3.77 -3.65 -4.11
N VAL A 67 4.17 -4.68 -4.85
CA VAL A 67 3.32 -5.80 -5.28
C VAL A 67 4.00 -7.12 -4.94
N THR A 68 3.26 -8.07 -4.40
CA THR A 68 3.71 -9.44 -4.12
C THR A 68 2.67 -10.41 -4.65
N ILE A 69 3.11 -11.46 -5.34
CA ILE A 69 2.25 -12.56 -5.79
C ILE A 69 2.51 -13.73 -4.85
N LEU A 70 1.45 -14.20 -4.19
CA LEU A 70 1.48 -15.41 -3.38
C LEU A 70 0.74 -16.53 -4.08
N GLU A 71 1.14 -17.76 -3.79
CA GLU A 71 0.41 -18.98 -4.08
C GLU A 71 0.38 -19.82 -2.82
N ASN A 72 -0.82 -20.19 -2.34
CA ASN A 72 -0.98 -20.92 -1.08
C ASN A 72 -0.23 -20.28 0.11
N GLY A 73 -0.15 -18.94 0.13
CA GLY A 73 0.54 -18.17 1.16
C GLY A 73 2.06 -18.03 0.99
N GLU A 74 2.66 -18.62 -0.05
CA GLU A 74 4.10 -18.53 -0.33
C GLU A 74 4.40 -17.59 -1.51
N PRO A 75 5.47 -16.75 -1.43
CA PRO A 75 5.80 -15.82 -2.50
C PRO A 75 6.34 -16.52 -3.74
N VAL A 76 5.76 -16.19 -4.90
CA VAL A 76 6.16 -16.75 -6.20
C VAL A 76 6.71 -15.69 -7.15
N THR A 77 7.59 -16.11 -8.07
CA THR A 77 8.16 -15.23 -9.10
C THR A 77 7.25 -15.11 -10.31
N GLY A 78 7.40 -14.02 -11.07
CA GLY A 78 6.57 -13.65 -12.20
C GLY A 78 7.02 -12.34 -12.83
N ALA A 79 6.14 -11.77 -13.67
CA ALA A 79 6.26 -10.43 -14.21
C ALA A 79 5.15 -9.55 -13.62
N VAL A 80 5.48 -8.30 -13.29
CA VAL A 80 4.50 -7.30 -12.83
C VAL A 80 4.64 -6.05 -13.68
N GLN A 81 3.53 -5.62 -14.27
CA GLN A 81 3.38 -4.34 -14.95
C GLN A 81 2.41 -3.48 -14.15
N ALA A 82 2.66 -2.17 -14.09
CA ALA A 82 1.79 -1.26 -13.37
C ALA A 82 1.77 0.12 -14.03
N SER A 83 0.65 0.80 -13.90
CA SER A 83 0.47 2.19 -14.34
C SER A 83 -0.32 2.99 -13.30
N VAL A 84 -0.19 4.31 -13.36
CA VAL A 84 -0.81 5.26 -12.44
C VAL A 84 -1.36 6.48 -13.16
N TRP A 85 -2.51 6.98 -12.71
CA TRP A 85 -3.12 8.22 -13.19
C TRP A 85 -3.85 8.95 -12.07
N ALA A 86 -4.06 10.27 -12.21
CA ALA A 86 -4.72 11.08 -11.17
C ALA A 86 -6.24 11.17 -11.40
N SER A 87 -6.67 11.46 -12.62
CA SER A 87 -8.07 11.52 -13.04
C SER A 87 -8.36 10.57 -14.20
N ASN A 88 -9.62 10.14 -14.36
CA ASN A 88 -10.02 9.24 -15.45
C ASN A 88 -9.80 9.81 -16.86
N ASP A 89 -9.56 11.12 -16.96
CA ASP A 89 -9.25 11.81 -18.21
C ASP A 89 -7.73 11.91 -18.49
N ASP A 90 -6.88 11.55 -17.52
CA ASP A 90 -5.43 11.55 -17.68
C ASP A 90 -4.95 10.26 -18.33
N ASP A 91 -3.95 10.36 -19.21
CA ASP A 91 -3.26 9.19 -19.73
C ASP A 91 -2.49 8.47 -18.60
N PRO A 92 -2.63 7.13 -18.47
CA PRO A 92 -1.84 6.35 -17.52
C PRO A 92 -0.34 6.49 -17.76
N THR A 93 0.41 6.75 -16.70
CA THR A 93 1.87 6.73 -16.71
C THR A 93 2.37 5.39 -16.20
N ASP A 94 3.27 4.74 -16.96
CA ASP A 94 3.88 3.48 -16.55
C ASP A 94 4.75 3.66 -15.30
N ILE A 95 4.64 2.70 -14.38
CA ILE A 95 5.54 2.56 -13.23
C ILE A 95 6.58 1.49 -13.57
N PRO A 96 7.88 1.82 -13.68
CA PRO A 96 8.92 0.83 -13.89
C PRO A 96 9.04 -0.10 -12.68
N MET A 97 8.57 -1.34 -12.84
CA MET A 97 8.59 -2.36 -11.80
C MET A 97 9.89 -3.16 -11.87
N ARG A 98 10.49 -3.43 -10.70
CA ARG A 98 11.63 -4.35 -10.57
C ARG A 98 11.45 -5.30 -9.42
N GLN A 99 11.98 -6.51 -9.59
CA GLN A 99 12.00 -7.51 -8.55
C GLN A 99 13.03 -7.15 -7.46
N VAL A 100 12.66 -7.37 -6.20
CA VAL A 100 13.52 -7.29 -5.02
C VAL A 100 13.39 -8.59 -4.23
N ARG A 101 14.52 -9.04 -3.65
CA ARG A 101 14.59 -10.21 -2.78
C ARG A 101 15.10 -9.78 -1.41
N GLU A 102 14.37 -10.15 -0.36
CA GLU A 102 14.72 -9.83 1.02
C GLU A 102 14.32 -10.99 1.93
N ASN A 103 15.26 -11.58 2.68
CA ASN A 103 15.01 -12.69 3.60
C ASN A 103 14.23 -13.87 3.00
N GLY A 104 14.50 -14.23 1.74
CA GLY A 104 13.78 -15.30 1.02
C GLY A 104 12.44 -14.87 0.43
N TRP A 105 11.97 -13.66 0.71
CA TRP A 105 10.75 -13.09 0.16
C TRP A 105 11.01 -12.42 -1.20
N VAL A 106 10.09 -12.56 -2.14
CA VAL A 106 10.12 -11.89 -3.45
C VAL A 106 9.00 -10.85 -3.51
N SER A 107 9.34 -9.62 -3.90
CA SER A 107 8.35 -8.58 -4.20
C SER A 107 8.78 -7.78 -5.44
N TYR A 108 7.82 -7.05 -6.01
CA TYR A 108 8.04 -6.13 -7.11
C TYR A 108 7.81 -4.72 -6.60
N ILE A 109 8.76 -3.84 -6.87
CA ILE A 109 8.67 -2.44 -6.48
C ILE A 109 8.86 -1.51 -7.65
N GLY A 110 8.13 -0.41 -7.63
CA GLY A 110 8.29 0.69 -8.56
C GLY A 110 8.09 2.03 -7.86
N THR A 111 8.77 3.07 -8.33
CA THR A 111 8.64 4.42 -7.78
C THR A 111 8.01 5.35 -8.80
N PHE A 112 7.13 6.24 -8.34
CA PHE A 112 6.43 7.20 -9.18
C PHE A 112 6.31 8.54 -8.46
N ASP A 113 6.05 9.59 -9.23
CA ASP A 113 5.79 10.94 -8.71
C ASP A 113 4.35 11.07 -8.19
N PHE A 114 4.19 11.78 -7.08
CA PHE A 114 2.87 12.06 -6.52
C PHE A 114 2.82 13.41 -5.80
N GLU A 115 1.60 13.90 -5.62
CA GLU A 115 1.30 15.08 -4.80
C GLU A 115 0.59 14.63 -3.51
N SER A 116 1.05 15.14 -2.36
CA SER A 116 0.49 14.77 -1.06
C SER A 116 -0.97 15.20 -0.94
N GLY A 117 -1.80 14.35 -0.34
CA GLY A 117 -3.22 14.60 -0.12
C GLY A 117 -4.12 14.28 -1.31
N GLN A 118 -3.55 13.88 -2.46
CA GLN A 118 -4.33 13.45 -3.61
C GLN A 118 -4.44 11.93 -3.71
N SER A 119 -5.59 11.46 -4.20
CA SER A 119 -5.74 10.07 -4.62
C SER A 119 -5.05 9.83 -5.96
N ARG A 120 -4.57 8.60 -6.14
CA ARG A 120 -4.09 8.07 -7.40
C ARG A 120 -4.84 6.78 -7.70
N ASN A 121 -5.14 6.56 -8.97
CA ASN A 121 -5.67 5.30 -9.47
C ASN A 121 -4.50 4.49 -10.04
N PHE A 122 -4.57 3.18 -9.87
CA PHE A 122 -3.55 2.24 -10.29
C PHE A 122 -4.19 1.11 -11.08
N ALA A 123 -3.46 0.61 -12.06
CA ALA A 123 -3.70 -0.68 -12.68
C ALA A 123 -2.44 -1.54 -12.49
N VAL A 124 -2.63 -2.81 -12.16
CA VAL A 124 -1.55 -3.78 -11.99
C VAL A 124 -1.92 -5.06 -12.73
N SER A 125 -1.00 -5.52 -13.57
CA SER A 125 -1.04 -6.82 -14.25
C SER A 125 0.07 -7.69 -13.67
N ALA A 126 -0.31 -8.73 -12.92
CA ALA A 126 0.61 -9.64 -12.24
C ALA A 126 0.56 -11.04 -12.88
N ASN A 127 1.66 -11.48 -13.47
CA ASN A 127 1.74 -12.74 -14.21
C ASN A 127 2.76 -13.70 -13.56
N PRO A 128 2.33 -14.64 -12.70
CA PRO A 128 3.23 -15.63 -12.12
C PRO A 128 3.84 -16.55 -13.20
N HIS A 129 5.13 -16.87 -13.09
CA HIS A 129 5.80 -17.70 -14.09
C HIS A 129 5.26 -19.13 -14.11
N GLY A 130 4.92 -19.64 -15.30
CA GLY A 130 4.52 -21.04 -15.52
C GLY A 130 3.18 -21.41 -14.89
N ARG A 131 2.34 -20.43 -14.59
CA ARG A 131 1.05 -20.55 -13.89
C ARG A 131 -0.05 -19.78 -14.65
N GLU A 132 -1.28 -19.83 -14.17
CA GLU A 132 -2.39 -19.03 -14.70
C GLU A 132 -2.17 -17.52 -14.41
N GLY A 133 -2.55 -16.68 -15.35
CA GLY A 133 -2.35 -15.23 -15.34
C GLY A 133 -2.47 -14.63 -16.75
N PRO A 134 -2.39 -13.29 -16.91
CA PRO A 134 -2.17 -12.31 -15.85
C PRO A 134 -3.38 -12.10 -14.94
N PHE A 135 -3.11 -11.77 -13.69
CA PHE A 135 -4.08 -11.27 -12.72
C PHE A 135 -4.14 -9.74 -12.82
N GLU A 136 -5.31 -9.23 -13.16
CA GLU A 136 -5.54 -7.80 -13.37
C GLU A 136 -6.29 -7.22 -12.18
N LEU A 137 -5.76 -6.17 -11.58
CA LEU A 137 -6.43 -5.40 -10.53
C LEU A 137 -6.31 -3.91 -10.75
N THR A 138 -7.30 -3.18 -10.22
CA THR A 138 -7.27 -1.72 -10.14
C THR A 138 -7.63 -1.28 -8.75
N PHE A 139 -6.97 -0.23 -8.27
CA PHE A 139 -7.27 0.34 -6.96
C PHE A 139 -7.02 1.84 -6.94
N ARG A 140 -7.66 2.51 -5.98
CA ARG A 140 -7.49 3.95 -5.74
C ARG A 140 -7.02 4.16 -4.32
N GLN A 141 -5.94 4.92 -4.15
CA GLN A 141 -5.37 5.19 -2.83
C GLN A 141 -4.97 6.66 -2.69
N ALA A 142 -5.32 7.27 -1.54
CA ALA A 142 -4.79 8.57 -1.13
C ALA A 142 -3.40 8.40 -0.52
N LEU A 143 -2.46 9.27 -0.94
CA LEU A 143 -1.08 9.25 -0.48
C LEU A 143 -0.80 10.52 0.33
N GLN A 144 -0.41 10.35 1.59
CA GLN A 144 -0.16 11.45 2.51
C GLN A 144 1.25 11.35 3.09
N ASN A 145 2.06 12.38 2.87
CA ASN A 145 3.26 12.57 3.66
C ASN A 145 2.91 13.22 5.00
N PRO A 146 3.64 12.91 6.08
CA PRO A 146 3.55 13.65 7.32
C PRO A 146 4.04 15.08 7.05
N ASP A 147 3.31 16.05 7.60
CA ASP A 147 3.65 17.49 7.48
C ASP A 147 5.01 17.81 8.11
#